data_AF-A0A7S1DU82-F1
#
_entry.id   AF-A0A7S1DU82-F1
#
_cell.length_a   1.000
_cell.length_b   1.000
_cell.length_c   1.000
_cell.angle_alpha   90.00
_cell.angle_beta   90.00
_cell.angle_gamma   90.00
#
_symmetry.space_group_name_H-M   'P 1'
#
loop_
_entity.id
_entity.type
_entity.pdbx_description
1 polymer ?
#
loop_
_entity_poly.entity_id
_entity_poly.type
_entity_poly.pdbx_seq_one_letter_code
_entity_poly.pdbx_strand_id
1 'polypeptide(L)'
;GVKGCSTRQFQRRMSRPGKLHAKQTHDVLLDAIGYQTVPRMVDPSRMVKSLDQLYASAAAVNAVVLDHLKRWALKSRGMFPCDSGSGDGRVVYRYWKDVEGSPSERLVRWSCLKKHSRAMEKMTRSLSDDPSRLLDLCRHAIVLDSPHDVAVCLGQVAIDQEVRIERIKNRMSLTYDSGVTAGYRDLSINFRLITPATLALGVEVHVCELQLVLLRFAEVRSNEGHKRYISWRNLRGV
;
A
#
# COMPACT_ATOMS: atom_id res chain seq x y z
N GLY A 1 -26.22 -79.45 2.25
CA GLY A 1 -24.92 -79.38 2.96
C GLY A 1 -24.65 -77.95 3.36
N VAL A 2 -24.59 -77.71 4.67
CA VAL A 2 -24.36 -76.40 5.30
C VAL A 2 -22.91 -75.96 5.13
N LYS A 3 -22.68 -74.65 4.93
CA LYS A 3 -21.53 -73.81 5.35
C LYS A 3 -21.61 -72.50 4.54
N GLY A 4 -21.53 -71.28 5.06
CA GLY A 4 -21.29 -70.76 6.39
C GLY A 4 -21.09 -69.24 6.22
N CYS A 5 -21.96 -68.45 6.85
CA CYS A 5 -21.89 -66.98 6.90
C CYS A 5 -20.71 -66.55 7.80
N SER A 6 -19.90 -65.57 7.38
CA SER A 6 -19.01 -64.84 8.28
C SER A 6 -18.85 -63.37 7.84
N THR A 7 -19.15 -62.52 8.81
CA THR A 7 -19.21 -61.07 8.81
C THR A 7 -17.83 -60.45 9.08
N ARG A 8 -17.68 -59.16 8.73
CA ARG A 8 -16.59 -58.21 9.06
C ARG A 8 -15.46 -58.20 8.01
N GLN A 9 -14.95 -57.06 7.54
CA GLN A 9 -14.69 -55.83 8.27
C GLN A 9 -14.59 -54.64 7.31
N PHE A 10 -15.38 -53.62 7.60
CA PHE A 10 -15.32 -52.27 7.07
C PHE A 10 -13.96 -51.65 7.43
N GLN A 11 -13.10 -51.33 6.45
CA GLN A 11 -12.02 -50.37 6.65
C GLN A 11 -12.01 -49.35 5.51
N ARG A 12 -12.34 -48.13 5.93
CA ARG A 12 -12.45 -46.90 5.16
C ARG A 12 -11.12 -46.59 4.45
N ARG A 13 -11.16 -46.49 3.12
CA ARG A 13 -10.19 -45.67 2.38
C ARG A 13 -10.41 -44.22 2.77
N MET A 14 -9.55 -43.69 3.65
CA MET A 14 -9.42 -42.24 3.84
C MET A 14 -8.79 -41.66 2.58
N SER A 15 -9.66 -41.22 1.67
CA SER A 15 -9.30 -40.31 0.59
C SER A 15 -8.67 -39.06 1.20
N ARG A 16 -7.42 -38.79 0.83
CA ARG A 16 -6.71 -37.56 1.17
C ARG A 16 -7.58 -36.36 0.76
N PRO A 17 -7.77 -35.33 1.60
CA PRO A 17 -8.44 -34.11 1.17
C PRO A 17 -7.60 -33.48 0.06
N GLY A 18 -8.21 -33.33 -1.11
CA GLY A 18 -7.59 -32.66 -2.25
C GLY A 18 -7.12 -31.27 -1.84
N LYS A 19 -5.87 -30.96 -2.18
CA LYS A 19 -5.31 -29.60 -2.16
C LYS A 19 -6.09 -28.76 -3.19
N LEU A 20 -7.28 -28.30 -2.80
CA LEU A 20 -8.01 -27.29 -3.55
C LEU A 20 -7.23 -25.98 -3.48
N HIS A 21 -7.03 -25.42 -4.66
CA HIS A 21 -5.99 -24.48 -5.02
C HIS A 21 -6.09 -23.13 -4.29
N ALA A 22 -5.15 -22.86 -3.38
CA ALA A 22 -4.85 -21.50 -2.92
C ALA A 22 -4.39 -20.56 -4.08
N LYS A 23 -4.04 -21.12 -5.24
CA LYS A 23 -3.78 -20.36 -6.48
C LYS A 23 -5.07 -19.76 -7.07
N GLN A 24 -6.20 -20.49 -7.04
CA GLN A 24 -7.44 -20.01 -7.67
C GLN A 24 -8.04 -18.82 -6.94
N THR A 25 -7.96 -18.75 -5.60
CA THR A 25 -8.50 -17.61 -4.84
C THR A 25 -7.63 -16.34 -4.92
N HIS A 26 -6.32 -16.48 -5.11
CA HIS A 26 -5.42 -15.34 -5.30
C HIS A 26 -5.63 -14.68 -6.67
N ASP A 27 -5.83 -15.49 -7.70
CA ASP A 27 -6.06 -15.02 -9.07
C ASP A 27 -7.45 -14.38 -9.21
N VAL A 28 -8.49 -14.92 -8.56
CA VAL A 28 -9.84 -14.33 -8.57
C VAL A 28 -9.88 -12.95 -7.91
N LEU A 29 -9.11 -12.75 -6.82
CA LEU A 29 -9.06 -11.44 -6.17
C LEU A 29 -8.31 -10.44 -7.05
N LEU A 30 -7.14 -10.80 -7.60
CA LEU A 30 -6.36 -9.95 -8.51
C LEU A 30 -7.08 -9.61 -9.82
N ASP A 31 -7.84 -10.56 -10.38
CA ASP A 31 -8.70 -10.31 -11.55
C ASP A 31 -9.90 -9.43 -11.18
N ALA A 32 -10.48 -9.59 -9.98
CA ALA A 32 -11.60 -8.77 -9.51
C ALA A 32 -11.20 -7.32 -9.19
N ILE A 33 -9.96 -7.04 -8.76
CA ILE A 33 -9.42 -5.67 -8.61
C ILE A 33 -8.83 -5.11 -9.91
N GLY A 34 -9.04 -5.79 -11.05
CA GLY A 34 -8.66 -5.29 -12.36
C GLY A 34 -7.16 -5.04 -12.46
N TYR A 35 -6.35 -6.08 -12.28
CA TYR A 35 -4.92 -6.05 -12.60
C TYR A 35 -4.71 -5.80 -14.11
N GLN A 36 -4.92 -4.55 -14.53
CA GLN A 36 -4.54 -4.04 -15.83
C GLN A 36 -3.12 -3.51 -15.68
N THR A 37 -2.19 -4.15 -16.39
CA THR A 37 -0.96 -3.44 -16.76
C THR A 37 -1.39 -2.19 -17.51
N VAL A 38 -0.98 -1.03 -16.99
CA VAL A 38 -1.41 0.29 -17.47
C VAL A 38 -1.29 0.35 -18.99
N PRO A 39 -2.39 0.53 -19.74
CA PRO A 39 -2.30 0.88 -21.15
C PRO A 39 -1.61 2.25 -21.24
N ARG A 40 -0.44 2.29 -21.90
CA ARG A 40 0.25 3.52 -22.28
C ARG A 40 -0.58 4.28 -23.32
N MET A 41 -1.62 4.96 -22.88
CA MET A 41 -2.20 6.08 -23.63
C MET A 41 -2.25 7.28 -22.71
N VAL A 42 -1.07 7.72 -22.30
CA VAL A 42 -0.89 9.06 -21.73
C VAL A 42 -0.73 9.98 -22.93
N ASP A 43 -1.59 10.98 -23.04
CA ASP A 43 -1.42 12.10 -23.97
C ASP A 43 0.06 12.58 -23.92
N PRO A 44 0.80 12.56 -25.04
CA PRO A 44 2.21 12.96 -25.07
C PRO A 44 2.44 14.38 -24.53
N SER A 45 1.44 15.26 -24.60
CA SER A 45 1.50 16.61 -24.05
C SER A 45 1.49 16.64 -22.51
N ARG A 46 0.96 15.58 -21.88
CA ARG A 46 0.84 15.41 -20.43
C ARG A 46 1.91 14.50 -19.84
N MET A 47 2.90 14.09 -20.63
CA MET A 47 4.05 13.34 -20.13
C MET A 47 4.89 14.21 -19.19
N VAL A 48 5.42 13.57 -18.16
CA VAL A 48 6.39 14.17 -17.23
C VAL A 48 7.71 14.37 -17.96
N LYS A 49 8.13 15.62 -18.13
CA LYS A 49 9.34 16.01 -18.87
C LYS A 49 10.50 16.37 -17.96
N SER A 50 10.23 16.80 -16.74
CA SER A 50 11.25 17.17 -15.76
C SER A 50 10.86 16.77 -14.35
N LEU A 51 11.85 16.67 -13.47
CA LEU A 51 11.63 16.40 -12.06
C LEU A 51 10.86 17.53 -11.37
N ASP A 52 11.14 18.79 -11.72
CA ASP A 52 10.45 19.96 -11.16
C ASP A 52 8.95 19.95 -11.47
N GLN A 53 8.60 19.64 -12.73
CA GLN A 53 7.20 19.47 -13.13
C GLN A 53 6.52 18.40 -12.27
N LEU A 54 7.21 17.28 -12.04
CA LEU A 54 6.68 16.19 -11.25
C LEU A 54 6.49 16.58 -9.77
N TYR A 55 7.40 17.37 -9.20
CA TYR A 55 7.27 17.92 -7.85
C TYR A 55 6.10 18.90 -7.73
N ALA A 56 5.93 19.78 -8.73
CA ALA A 56 4.80 20.71 -8.77
C ALA A 56 3.46 19.94 -8.79
N SER A 57 3.34 18.92 -9.65
CA SER A 57 2.15 18.05 -9.67
C SER A 57 1.95 17.31 -8.35
N ALA A 58 3.02 16.78 -7.74
CA ALA A 58 2.96 16.09 -6.46
C ALA A 58 2.47 17.00 -5.33
N ALA A 59 2.95 18.24 -5.29
CA ALA A 59 2.53 19.23 -4.29
C ALA A 59 1.06 19.60 -4.44
N ALA A 60 0.60 19.82 -5.68
CA ALA A 60 -0.79 20.17 -5.98
C ALA A 60 -1.76 19.03 -5.63
N VAL A 61 -1.44 17.79 -5.98
CA VAL A 61 -2.33 16.64 -5.72
C VAL A 61 -2.36 16.24 -4.24
N ASN A 62 -1.32 16.57 -3.46
CA ASN A 62 -1.17 16.11 -2.08
C ASN A 62 -2.37 16.48 -1.20
N ALA A 63 -2.91 17.70 -1.33
CA ALA A 63 -4.08 18.12 -0.55
C ALA A 63 -5.31 17.24 -0.84
N VAL A 64 -5.58 16.96 -2.12
CA VAL A 64 -6.70 16.11 -2.55
C VAL A 64 -6.53 14.67 -2.06
N VAL A 65 -5.28 14.16 -2.08
CA VAL A 65 -4.96 12.84 -1.53
C VAL A 65 -5.26 12.76 -0.05
N LEU A 66 -4.89 13.77 0.74
CA LEU A 66 -5.14 13.78 2.18
C LEU A 66 -6.63 13.63 2.50
N ASP A 67 -7.52 14.30 1.75
CA ASP A 67 -8.96 14.18 1.97
C ASP A 67 -9.48 12.77 1.72
N HIS A 68 -8.97 12.09 0.69
CA HIS A 68 -9.32 10.70 0.40
C HIS A 68 -8.80 9.76 1.49
N LEU A 69 -7.57 9.96 1.96
CA LEU A 69 -6.98 9.16 3.03
C LEU A 69 -7.80 9.25 4.32
N LYS A 70 -8.25 10.45 4.69
CA LYS A 70 -9.14 10.67 5.84
C LYS A 70 -10.43 9.88 5.69
N ARG A 71 -11.09 9.94 4.52
CA ARG A 71 -12.31 9.16 4.23
C ARG A 71 -12.09 7.66 4.31
N TRP A 72 -11.03 7.15 3.69
CA TRP A 72 -10.73 5.71 3.73
C TRP A 72 -10.38 5.26 5.15
N ALA A 73 -9.59 6.04 5.89
CA ALA A 73 -9.25 5.75 7.28
C ALA A 73 -10.49 5.72 8.17
N LEU A 74 -11.42 6.67 8.02
CA LEU A 74 -12.67 6.69 8.78
C LEU A 74 -13.46 5.39 8.61
N LYS A 75 -13.61 4.92 7.37
CA LYS A 75 -14.38 3.72 7.02
C LYS A 75 -13.69 2.40 7.33
N SER A 76 -12.36 2.41 7.51
CA SER A 76 -11.55 1.20 7.70
C SER A 76 -10.84 1.13 9.05
N ARG A 77 -11.22 1.99 10.01
CA ARG A 77 -10.53 2.10 11.31
C ARG A 77 -9.03 2.37 11.13
N GLY A 78 -8.69 3.18 10.14
CA GLY A 78 -7.33 3.61 9.87
C GLY A 78 -6.80 4.57 10.94
N MET A 79 -5.50 4.47 11.18
CA MET A 79 -4.75 5.28 12.12
C MET A 79 -3.67 6.09 11.40
N PHE A 80 -3.35 7.23 11.98
CA PHE A 80 -2.22 8.06 11.57
C PHE A 80 -1.25 8.28 12.75
N PRO A 81 0.05 8.47 12.47
CA PRO A 81 1.02 8.83 13.50
C PRO A 81 0.71 10.24 14.02
N CYS A 82 0.69 10.37 15.34
CA CYS A 82 0.54 11.64 16.05
C CYS A 82 1.77 11.91 16.93
N ASP A 83 2.06 13.19 17.12
CA ASP A 83 2.95 13.63 18.19
C ASP A 83 2.37 13.24 19.56
N SER A 84 3.20 12.66 20.42
CA SER A 84 2.85 12.29 21.80
C SER A 84 2.50 13.51 22.67
N GLY A 85 2.91 14.72 22.28
CA GLY A 85 2.77 15.95 23.07
C GLY A 85 3.71 16.02 24.28
N SER A 86 4.42 14.94 24.61
CA SER A 86 5.33 14.84 25.77
C SER A 86 6.75 15.35 25.51
N GLY A 87 7.05 15.81 24.29
CA GLY A 87 8.39 16.29 23.91
C GLY A 87 9.47 15.21 23.79
N ASP A 88 9.12 13.95 24.07
CA ASP A 88 10.03 12.78 24.01
C ASP A 88 10.25 12.23 22.58
N GLY A 89 9.62 12.86 21.58
CA GLY A 89 9.71 12.45 20.18
C GLY A 89 8.99 11.14 19.85
N ARG A 90 8.28 10.52 20.81
CA ARG A 90 7.54 9.27 20.58
C ARG A 90 6.36 9.49 19.65
N VAL A 91 6.16 8.53 18.76
CA VAL A 91 5.01 8.50 17.84
C VAL A 91 3.95 7.63 18.46
N VAL A 92 2.74 8.15 18.54
CA VAL A 92 1.55 7.38 18.95
C VAL A 92 0.61 7.28 17.76
N TYR A 93 0.12 6.09 17.45
CA TYR A 93 -0.88 5.92 16.39
C TYR A 93 -2.27 6.11 16.97
N ARG A 94 -3.08 6.97 16.35
CA ARG A 94 -4.45 7.25 16.77
C ARG A 94 -5.42 6.99 15.62
N TYR A 95 -6.57 6.43 15.93
CA TYR A 95 -7.64 6.22 14.95
C TYR A 95 -8.14 7.55 14.43
N TRP A 96 -8.34 7.65 13.12
CA TRP A 96 -8.79 8.90 12.50
C TRP A 96 -10.13 9.39 13.07
N LYS A 97 -11.07 8.47 13.33
CA LYS A 97 -12.38 8.76 13.92
C LYS A 97 -12.31 9.51 15.27
N ASP A 98 -11.24 9.29 16.05
CA ASP A 98 -11.05 9.88 17.38
C ASP A 98 -10.26 11.20 17.30
N VAL A 99 -9.72 11.51 16.13
CA VAL A 99 -8.83 12.65 15.88
C VAL A 99 -9.51 13.73 15.04
N GLU A 100 -10.31 13.35 14.05
CA GLU A 100 -11.03 14.24 13.15
C GLU A 100 -11.87 15.28 13.91
N GLY A 101 -11.66 16.56 13.63
CA GLY A 101 -12.37 17.66 14.30
C GLY A 101 -11.96 17.91 15.76
N SER A 102 -11.06 17.10 16.31
CA SER A 102 -10.50 17.30 17.66
C SER A 102 -9.26 18.20 17.61
N PRO A 103 -8.85 18.82 18.74
CA PRO A 103 -7.56 19.51 18.82
C PRO A 103 -6.35 18.64 18.45
N SER A 104 -6.47 17.31 18.58
CA SER A 104 -5.41 16.36 18.25
C SER A 104 -5.17 16.22 16.74
N GLU A 105 -6.08 16.72 15.88
CA GLU A 105 -5.89 16.69 14.42
C GLU A 105 -4.61 17.44 14.00
N ARG A 106 -4.26 18.51 14.71
CA ARG A 106 -3.05 19.29 14.47
C ARG A 106 -1.76 18.54 14.80
N LEU A 107 -1.86 17.46 15.59
CA LEU A 107 -0.74 16.62 15.99
C LEU A 107 -0.47 15.49 15.01
N VAL A 108 -1.32 15.33 13.98
CA VAL A 108 -1.15 14.29 12.96
C VAL A 108 0.06 14.60 12.08
N ARG A 109 0.99 13.64 12.00
CA ARG A 109 2.19 13.72 11.17
C ARG A 109 1.89 13.19 9.76
N TRP A 110 1.50 14.11 8.87
CA TRP A 110 1.35 13.79 7.46
C TRP A 110 2.70 13.51 6.79
N SER A 111 2.72 12.60 5.82
CA SER A 111 3.95 12.32 5.07
C SER A 111 4.28 13.52 4.17
N CYS A 112 5.51 14.02 4.28
CA CYS A 112 6.00 15.03 3.35
C CYS A 112 6.33 14.40 2.00
N LEU A 113 6.37 15.23 0.95
CA LEU A 113 6.92 14.81 -0.33
C LEU A 113 8.34 14.27 -0.16
N LYS A 114 8.66 13.26 -0.96
CA LYS A 114 10.02 12.68 -0.97
C LYS A 114 11.05 13.80 -1.21
N LYS A 115 12.11 13.83 -0.40
CA LYS A 115 13.19 14.81 -0.53
C LYS A 115 13.86 14.72 -1.90
N HIS A 116 14.23 15.87 -2.47
CA HIS A 116 14.86 15.98 -3.79
C HIS A 116 16.10 15.09 -3.93
N SER A 117 17.00 15.11 -2.95
CA SER A 117 18.20 14.26 -2.95
C SER A 117 17.88 12.76 -3.02
N ARG A 118 16.81 12.31 -2.35
CA ARG A 118 16.36 10.91 -2.36
C ARG A 118 15.62 10.54 -3.64
N ALA A 119 14.94 11.50 -4.27
CA ALA A 119 14.36 11.32 -5.60
C ALA A 119 15.47 11.10 -6.64
N MET A 120 16.46 11.99 -6.68
CA MET A 120 17.63 11.88 -7.57
C MET A 120 18.36 10.54 -7.39
N GLU A 121 18.72 10.18 -6.16
CA GLU A 121 19.40 8.90 -5.88
C GLU A 121 18.58 7.69 -6.38
N LYS A 122 17.25 7.75 -6.23
CA LYS A 122 16.37 6.68 -6.70
C LYS A 122 16.29 6.63 -8.23
N MET A 123 16.26 7.78 -8.89
CA MET A 123 16.21 7.86 -10.35
C MET A 123 17.47 7.27 -10.98
N THR A 124 18.63 7.72 -10.53
CA THR A 124 19.92 7.28 -11.07
C THR A 124 20.19 5.80 -10.78
N ARG A 125 19.84 5.30 -9.59
CA ARG A 125 20.11 3.91 -9.24
C ARG A 125 19.18 2.92 -9.95
N SER A 126 17.90 3.25 -10.11
CA SER A 126 16.88 2.22 -10.39
C SER A 126 15.89 2.59 -11.50
N LEU A 127 15.88 3.84 -11.99
CA LEU A 127 14.89 4.33 -12.95
C LEU A 127 15.51 4.89 -14.23
N SER A 128 16.81 4.67 -14.46
CA SER A 128 17.51 5.09 -15.68
C SER A 128 17.37 6.60 -15.95
N ASP A 129 17.41 7.40 -14.88
CA ASP A 129 17.26 8.86 -14.91
C ASP A 129 15.94 9.38 -15.53
N ASP A 130 14.92 8.53 -15.65
CA ASP A 130 13.60 8.90 -16.17
C ASP A 130 12.65 9.30 -15.02
N PRO A 131 12.28 10.59 -14.90
CA PRO A 131 11.39 11.06 -13.83
C PRO A 131 9.97 10.51 -13.96
N SER A 132 9.50 10.16 -15.16
CA SER A 132 8.16 9.62 -15.36
C SER A 132 7.93 8.27 -14.64
N ARG A 133 9.01 7.59 -14.27
CA ARG A 133 8.98 6.30 -13.55
C ARG A 133 9.01 6.47 -12.02
N LEU A 134 9.11 7.69 -11.50
CA LEU A 134 9.17 7.97 -10.07
C LEU A 134 7.76 8.10 -9.45
N LEU A 135 7.18 6.96 -9.10
CA LEU A 135 5.76 6.86 -8.70
C LEU A 135 5.47 7.07 -7.20
N ASP A 136 6.45 7.54 -6.42
CA ASP A 136 6.33 7.60 -4.96
C ASP A 136 6.77 8.96 -4.38
N LEU A 137 6.69 10.04 -5.15
CA LEU A 137 6.94 11.40 -4.64
C LEU A 137 5.88 11.81 -3.62
N CYS A 138 4.60 11.66 -3.97
CA CYS A 138 3.47 11.76 -3.06
C CYS A 138 3.15 10.35 -2.52
N ARG A 139 3.61 10.05 -1.31
CA ARG A 139 3.39 8.77 -0.64
C ARG A 139 2.79 9.01 0.73
N HIS A 140 1.75 8.25 1.06
CA HIS A 140 1.17 8.20 2.40
C HIS A 140 1.00 6.77 2.89
N ALA A 141 0.75 6.63 4.18
CA ALA A 141 0.43 5.36 4.81
C ALA A 141 -0.82 5.47 5.68
N ILE A 142 -1.66 4.45 5.63
CA ILE A 142 -2.73 4.23 6.62
C ILE A 142 -2.30 3.04 7.47
N VAL A 143 -2.23 3.25 8.78
CA VAL A 143 -1.86 2.20 9.73
C VAL A 143 -3.12 1.53 10.25
N LEU A 144 -3.14 0.20 10.30
CA LEU A 144 -4.33 -0.60 10.56
C LEU A 144 -4.02 -1.66 11.61
N ASP A 145 -4.96 -1.99 12.47
CA ASP A 145 -4.69 -2.88 13.61
C ASP A 145 -4.70 -4.35 13.18
N SER A 146 -5.58 -4.72 12.25
CA SER A 146 -5.76 -6.09 11.81
C SER A 146 -5.66 -6.28 10.28
N PRO A 147 -5.32 -7.49 9.80
CA PRO A 147 -5.43 -7.83 8.37
C PRO A 147 -6.85 -7.66 7.81
N HIS A 148 -7.88 -7.80 8.65
CA HIS A 148 -9.26 -7.55 8.25
C HIS A 148 -9.46 -6.08 7.90
N ASP A 149 -8.96 -5.15 8.73
CA ASP A 149 -9.04 -3.71 8.46
C ASP A 149 -8.26 -3.32 7.18
N VAL A 150 -7.15 -4.02 6.87
CA VAL A 150 -6.43 -3.89 5.58
C VAL A 150 -7.32 -4.27 4.41
N ALA A 151 -8.04 -5.39 4.49
CA ALA A 151 -8.95 -5.81 3.44
C ALA A 151 -10.13 -4.82 3.29
N VAL A 152 -10.68 -4.32 4.39
CA VAL A 152 -11.73 -3.29 4.37
C VAL A 152 -11.22 -2.00 3.72
N CYS A 153 -10.03 -1.52 4.12
CA CYS A 153 -9.42 -0.32 3.55
C CYS A 153 -9.18 -0.47 2.04
N LEU A 154 -8.60 -1.59 1.61
CA LEU A 154 -8.42 -1.89 0.18
C LEU A 154 -9.76 -1.90 -0.56
N GLY A 155 -10.79 -2.50 0.03
CA GLY A 155 -12.15 -2.49 -0.52
C GLY A 155 -12.69 -1.07 -0.70
N GLN A 156 -12.49 -0.18 0.28
CA GLN A 156 -12.89 1.22 0.18
C GLN A 156 -12.17 1.96 -0.95
N VAL A 157 -10.87 1.72 -1.12
CA VAL A 157 -10.09 2.30 -2.24
C VAL A 157 -10.58 1.77 -3.59
N ALA A 158 -10.90 0.48 -3.67
CA ALA A 158 -11.31 -0.16 -4.93
C ALA A 158 -12.70 0.25 -5.42
N ILE A 159 -13.62 0.61 -4.51
CA ILE A 159 -14.98 1.08 -4.86
C ILE A 159 -15.08 2.60 -4.99
N ASP A 160 -13.99 3.34 -4.72
CA ASP A 160 -13.98 4.79 -4.83
C ASP A 160 -13.94 5.21 -6.30
N GLN A 161 -15.02 5.83 -6.78
CA GLN A 161 -15.19 6.21 -8.18
C GLN A 161 -14.20 7.30 -8.64
N GLU A 162 -13.60 8.02 -7.69
CA GLU A 162 -12.58 9.04 -7.97
C GLU A 162 -11.17 8.44 -8.10
N VAL A 163 -11.01 7.14 -7.84
CA VAL A 163 -9.71 6.46 -7.81
C VAL A 163 -9.51 5.59 -9.03
N ARG A 164 -8.36 5.75 -9.69
CA ARG A 164 -7.86 4.78 -10.64
C ARG A 164 -6.66 4.04 -10.05
N ILE A 165 -6.83 2.75 -9.77
CA ILE A 165 -5.73 1.89 -9.32
C ILE A 165 -4.85 1.55 -10.53
N GLU A 166 -3.55 1.81 -10.42
CA GLU A 166 -2.55 1.54 -11.46
C GLU A 166 -1.73 0.29 -11.15
N ARG A 167 -1.50 0.01 -9.86
CA ARG A 167 -0.73 -1.17 -9.43
C ARG A 167 -0.98 -1.50 -7.97
N ILE A 168 -1.05 -2.77 -7.63
CA ILE A 168 -1.01 -3.26 -6.25
C ILE A 168 0.20 -4.18 -6.05
N LYS A 169 0.93 -3.96 -4.97
CA LYS A 169 2.03 -4.80 -4.49
C LYS A 169 1.67 -5.35 -3.12
N ASN A 170 1.30 -6.62 -3.08
CA ASN A 170 1.01 -7.32 -1.83
C ASN A 170 2.29 -7.93 -1.25
N ARG A 171 2.92 -7.24 -0.31
CA ARG A 171 4.07 -7.76 0.44
C ARG A 171 3.65 -8.44 1.74
N MET A 172 2.36 -8.55 2.03
CA MET A 172 1.83 -9.31 3.16
C MET A 172 1.58 -10.79 2.82
N SER A 173 1.67 -11.20 1.55
CA SER A 173 1.50 -12.59 1.14
C SER A 173 2.47 -13.52 1.88
N LEU A 174 1.99 -14.69 2.30
CA LEU A 174 2.81 -15.74 2.89
C LEU A 174 3.89 -16.27 1.93
N THR A 175 3.66 -16.13 0.62
CA THR A 175 4.62 -16.50 -0.43
C THR A 175 5.61 -15.40 -0.76
N TYR A 176 5.47 -14.21 -0.14
CA TYR A 176 6.39 -13.10 -0.37
C TYR A 176 7.70 -13.31 0.40
N ASP A 177 8.82 -13.31 -0.31
CA ASP A 177 10.15 -13.38 0.31
C ASP A 177 10.45 -12.10 1.11
N SER A 178 10.32 -12.18 2.44
CA SER A 178 10.75 -11.16 3.41
C SER A 178 12.20 -10.77 3.29
N GLY A 179 13.03 -11.69 2.81
CA GLY A 179 14.44 -11.46 2.61
C GLY A 179 14.66 -10.22 1.77
N VAL A 180 13.81 -9.94 0.77
CA VAL A 180 13.96 -8.80 -0.15
C VAL A 180 13.66 -7.44 0.49
N THR A 181 12.91 -7.40 1.59
CA THR A 181 12.50 -6.16 2.26
C THR A 181 13.00 -6.04 3.69
N ALA A 182 14.02 -6.83 4.06
CA ALA A 182 14.49 -6.92 5.44
C ALA A 182 13.35 -7.17 6.45
N GLY A 183 12.34 -7.96 6.05
CA GLY A 183 11.20 -8.32 6.89
C GLY A 183 10.00 -7.38 6.82
N TYR A 184 10.05 -6.27 6.06
CA TYR A 184 8.88 -5.40 5.95
C TYR A 184 7.72 -6.04 5.19
N ARG A 185 6.52 -5.84 5.73
CA ARG A 185 5.23 -6.31 5.23
C ARG A 185 4.28 -5.12 5.11
N ASP A 186 3.79 -4.86 3.91
CA ASP A 186 2.74 -3.88 3.64
C ASP A 186 1.96 -4.27 2.38
N LEU A 187 0.83 -3.61 2.15
CA LEU A 187 0.15 -3.62 0.86
C LEU A 187 0.31 -2.22 0.25
N SER A 188 1.02 -2.12 -0.86
CA SER A 188 1.31 -0.85 -1.52
C SER A 188 0.47 -0.70 -2.79
N ILE A 189 -0.23 0.42 -2.91
CA ILE A 189 -1.15 0.75 -4.00
C ILE A 189 -0.59 1.97 -4.70
N ASN A 190 -0.33 1.88 -6.00
CA ASN A 190 -0.16 3.03 -6.86
C ASN A 190 -1.50 3.38 -7.49
N PHE A 191 -1.89 4.64 -7.40
CA PHE A 191 -3.18 5.11 -7.87
C PHE A 191 -3.11 6.54 -8.38
N ARG A 192 -4.11 6.95 -9.15
CA ARG A 192 -4.37 8.33 -9.54
C ARG A 192 -5.73 8.75 -9.01
N LEU A 193 -5.88 10.06 -8.79
CA LEU A 193 -7.16 10.66 -8.45
C LEU A 193 -7.71 11.39 -9.68
N ILE A 194 -8.94 11.07 -10.03
CA ILE A 194 -9.68 11.67 -11.15
C ILE A 194 -10.90 12.37 -10.55
N THR A 195 -10.64 13.53 -9.95
CA THR A 195 -11.64 14.42 -9.37
C THR A 195 -11.74 15.72 -10.17
N PRO A 196 -12.85 16.47 -10.04
CA PRO A 196 -12.94 17.82 -10.59
C PRO A 196 -11.78 18.72 -10.18
N ALA A 197 -11.31 18.62 -8.93
CA ALA A 197 -10.17 19.39 -8.44
C ALA A 197 -8.86 19.00 -9.13
N THR A 198 -8.57 17.70 -9.28
CA THR A 198 -7.34 17.26 -9.97
C THR A 198 -7.35 17.58 -11.46
N LEU A 199 -8.52 17.53 -12.11
CA LEU A 199 -8.69 17.93 -13.51
C LEU A 199 -8.50 19.43 -13.69
N ALA A 200 -9.07 20.26 -12.82
CA ALA A 200 -8.91 21.71 -12.85
C ALA A 200 -7.45 22.14 -12.65
N LEU A 201 -6.69 21.37 -11.84
CA LEU A 201 -5.27 21.59 -11.61
C LEU A 201 -4.37 20.96 -12.70
N GLY A 202 -4.91 20.13 -13.59
CA GLY A 202 -4.15 19.38 -14.61
C GLY A 202 -3.18 18.36 -14.02
N VAL A 203 -3.52 17.75 -12.87
CA VAL A 203 -2.66 16.80 -12.13
C VAL A 203 -3.29 15.41 -11.97
N GLU A 204 -4.40 15.13 -12.65
CA GLU A 204 -5.11 13.83 -12.63
C GLU A 204 -4.27 12.67 -13.17
N VAL A 205 -3.18 12.96 -13.87
CA VAL A 205 -2.21 11.97 -14.36
C VAL A 205 -1.14 11.62 -13.31
N HIS A 206 -1.05 12.36 -12.19
CA HIS A 206 -0.03 12.14 -11.18
C HIS A 206 -0.29 10.85 -10.38
N VAL A 207 0.69 9.95 -10.38
CA VAL A 207 0.61 8.70 -9.62
C VAL A 207 1.07 8.92 -8.18
N CYS A 208 0.19 8.61 -7.23
CA CYS A 208 0.47 8.58 -5.81
C CYS A 208 0.76 7.16 -5.33
N GLU A 209 1.35 7.00 -4.14
CA GLU A 209 1.51 5.72 -3.48
C GLU A 209 0.81 5.71 -2.10
N LEU A 210 -0.07 4.75 -1.88
CA LEU A 210 -0.64 4.44 -0.57
C LEU A 210 -0.03 3.15 -0.04
N GLN A 211 0.42 3.16 1.22
CA GLN A 211 0.83 1.96 1.94
C GLN A 211 -0.18 1.63 3.03
N LEU A 212 -0.76 0.43 2.99
CA LEU A 212 -1.54 -0.13 4.08
C LEU A 212 -0.58 -0.95 4.95
N VAL A 213 -0.41 -0.55 6.20
CA VAL A 213 0.61 -1.12 7.10
C VAL A 213 -0.06 -1.58 8.38
N LEU A 214 0.25 -2.80 8.86
CA LEU A 214 -0.25 -3.23 10.17
C LEU A 214 0.48 -2.48 11.29
N LEU A 215 -0.23 -2.15 12.36
CA LEU A 215 0.28 -1.40 13.51
C LEU A 215 1.58 -2.00 14.05
N ARG A 216 1.61 -3.32 14.26
CA ARG A 216 2.82 -4.02 14.72
C ARG A 216 4.03 -3.84 13.81
N PHE A 217 3.82 -3.71 12.49
CA PHE A 217 4.90 -3.42 11.56
C PHE A 217 5.26 -1.93 11.53
N ALA A 218 4.29 -1.04 11.72
CA ALA A 218 4.51 0.40 11.81
C ALA A 218 5.32 0.77 13.07
N GLU A 219 5.05 0.12 14.22
CA GLU A 219 5.80 0.33 15.46
C GLU A 219 7.26 -0.13 15.36
N VAL A 220 7.51 -1.22 14.62
CA VAL A 220 8.88 -1.71 14.34
C VAL A 220 9.61 -0.82 13.32
N ARG A 221 8.87 -0.05 12.49
CA ARG A 221 9.43 1.01 11.63
C ARG A 221 9.85 2.23 12.47
N SER A 222 10.63 2.03 13.52
CA SER A 222 11.40 3.10 14.15
C SER A 222 12.55 3.56 13.21
N ASN A 223 13.15 4.71 13.49
CA ASN A 223 14.28 5.25 12.71
C ASN A 223 15.44 4.24 12.59
N GLU A 224 15.69 3.41 13.61
CA GLU A 224 16.65 2.29 13.57
C GLU A 224 16.29 1.20 12.56
N GLY A 225 15.00 0.91 12.34
CA GLY A 225 14.55 -0.04 11.31
C GLY A 225 14.82 0.50 9.90
N HIS A 226 14.50 1.77 9.65
CA HIS A 226 14.74 2.40 8.36
C HIS A 226 16.24 2.49 8.03
N LYS A 227 17.09 2.82 9.00
CA LYS A 227 18.56 2.79 8.87
C LYS A 227 19.07 1.39 8.53
N ARG A 228 18.58 0.35 9.22
CA ARG A 228 18.92 -1.06 8.95
C ARG A 228 18.49 -1.51 7.56
N TYR A 229 17.33 -1.08 7.08
CA TYR A 229 16.91 -1.34 5.71
C TYR A 229 17.78 -0.62 4.69
N ILE A 230 18.14 0.64 4.92
CA ILE A 230 19.05 1.37 4.03
C ILE A 230 20.40 0.67 3.98
N SER A 231 20.97 0.27 5.11
CA SER A 231 22.26 -0.42 5.16
C SER A 231 22.20 -1.79 4.48
N TRP A 232 21.20 -2.61 4.81
CA TRP A 232 21.01 -3.93 4.21
C TRP A 232 20.73 -3.86 2.69
N ARG A 233 19.96 -2.87 2.24
CA ARG A 233 19.69 -2.65 0.81
C ARG A 233 20.94 -2.18 0.07
N ASN A 234 21.68 -1.21 0.63
CA ASN A 234 22.91 -0.71 0.00
C ASN A 234 23.96 -1.81 -0.14
N LEU A 235 24.00 -2.79 0.78
CA LEU A 235 24.86 -3.98 0.67
C LEU A 235 24.51 -4.92 -0.49
N ARG A 236 23.28 -4.86 -1.04
CA ARG A 236 22.85 -5.72 -2.16
C ARG A 236 23.15 -5.13 -3.54
N GLY A 237 23.70 -3.92 -3.64
CA GLY A 237 24.15 -3.34 -4.91
C GLY A 237 23.06 -3.09 -5.96
N VAL A 238 21.78 -3.03 -5.55
CA VAL A 238 20.61 -2.70 -6.39
C VAL A 238 19.94 -1.39 -5.99
#